data_AF-A0A1F9YSU9-F1
#
_entry.id   AF-A0A1F9YSU9-F1
#
_cell.length_a   1.000
_cell.length_b   1.000
_cell.length_c   1.000
_cell.angle_alpha   90.00
_cell.angle_beta   90.00
_cell.angle_gamma   90.00
#
_symmetry.space_group_name_H-M   'P 1'
#
loop_
_entity.id
_entity.type
_entity.pdbx_description
1 polymer ?
#
loop_
_entity_poly.entity_id
_entity_poly.type
_entity_poly.pdbx_seq_one_letter_code
_entity_poly.pdbx_strand_id
1 'polypeptide(L)'
;MKTAALLLALAAAAAEPEVPVFDVHFAVITARPEAARAATHAALRREVAILNRRFVDAEGRPVVRFRFKEARVFDEVRGSSCRFVALGDSREPYDSDGWAEAFNACADPKVRDPKAINFYVYASDGTCHGKRNSGRPYVLIDWVRLGHQGQSPEEHEMGHAFGLDHVCVPGAKMETSTNIMASSECGQGSGGRRDLGFTAEQVGVIRERAGQIAKRLRGE
;
A
#
# COMPACT_ATOMS: atom_id res chain seq x y z
N MET A 1 10.99 64.06 20.68
CA MET A 1 10.88 62.76 21.39
C MET A 1 9.77 61.94 20.77
N LYS A 2 10.06 60.65 20.56
CA LYS A 2 9.17 59.52 20.19
C LYS A 2 8.88 59.32 18.69
N THR A 3 9.88 58.74 18.04
CA THR A 3 9.78 57.78 16.94
C THR A 3 8.78 56.67 17.29
N ALA A 4 7.81 56.40 16.42
CA ALA A 4 6.98 55.20 16.45
C ALA A 4 7.51 54.24 15.37
N ALA A 5 8.19 53.17 15.79
CA ALA A 5 8.58 52.09 14.91
C ALA A 5 7.39 51.12 14.76
N LEU A 6 6.85 51.05 13.55
CA LEU A 6 5.84 50.08 13.17
C LEU A 6 6.56 48.76 12.86
N LEU A 7 6.49 47.78 13.76
CA LEU A 7 6.93 46.42 13.50
C LEU A 7 5.88 45.70 12.64
N LEU A 8 6.19 45.51 11.35
CA LEU A 8 5.54 44.49 10.53
C LEU A 8 6.07 43.13 10.95
N ALA A 9 5.26 42.34 11.66
CA ALA A 9 5.51 40.92 11.83
C ALA A 9 5.10 40.20 10.53
N LEU A 10 6.08 39.76 9.72
CA LEU A 10 5.84 38.76 8.69
C LEU A 10 5.60 37.42 9.39
N ALA A 11 4.36 36.94 9.37
CA ALA A 11 4.07 35.55 9.66
C ALA A 11 4.65 34.69 8.53
N ALA A 12 5.73 33.96 8.81
CA ALA A 12 6.15 32.86 7.96
C ALA A 12 5.06 31.78 8.03
N ALA A 13 4.23 31.68 6.98
CA ALA A 13 3.41 30.49 6.80
C ALA A 13 4.37 29.31 6.68
N ALA A 14 4.40 28.44 7.69
CA ALA A 14 5.11 27.18 7.59
C ALA A 14 4.58 26.47 6.35
N ALA A 15 5.44 26.25 5.34
CA ALA A 15 5.07 25.48 4.18
C ALA A 15 4.64 24.10 4.68
N GLU A 16 3.39 23.72 4.40
CA GLU A 16 2.93 22.36 4.65
C GLU A 16 3.94 21.41 3.99
N PRO A 17 4.46 20.40 4.72
CA PRO A 17 5.44 19.49 4.16
C PRO A 17 4.87 18.84 2.89
N GLU A 18 5.65 18.88 1.81
CA GLU A 18 5.25 18.30 0.53
C GLU A 18 4.85 16.83 0.71
N VAL A 19 3.67 16.47 0.21
CA VAL A 19 3.14 15.10 0.32
C VAL A 19 4.02 14.16 -0.52
N PRO A 20 4.72 13.17 0.08
CA PRO A 20 5.63 12.30 -0.65
C PRO A 20 4.92 11.54 -1.76
N VAL A 21 5.57 11.41 -2.92
CA VAL A 21 5.05 10.65 -4.07
C VAL A 21 5.92 9.40 -4.31
N PHE A 22 5.28 8.23 -4.37
CA PHE A 22 5.94 6.97 -4.67
C PHE A 22 5.50 6.39 -6.01
N ASP A 23 6.46 5.93 -6.80
CA ASP A 23 6.15 5.10 -7.96
C ASP A 23 5.65 3.73 -7.51
N VAL A 24 4.65 3.21 -8.23
CA VAL A 24 4.09 1.87 -8.03
C VAL A 24 4.32 1.03 -9.28
N HIS A 25 4.99 -0.11 -9.08
CA HIS A 25 5.24 -1.15 -10.07
C HIS A 25 4.30 -2.32 -9.81
N PHE A 26 3.53 -2.75 -10.81
CA PHE A 26 2.68 -3.93 -10.69
C PHE A 26 3.28 -5.14 -11.40
N ALA A 27 3.14 -6.32 -10.80
CA ALA A 27 3.35 -7.60 -11.47
C ALA A 27 2.22 -8.58 -11.15
N VAL A 28 1.58 -9.14 -12.18
CA VAL A 28 0.62 -10.24 -12.03
C VAL A 28 1.41 -11.54 -11.98
N ILE A 29 1.40 -12.21 -10.83
CA ILE A 29 2.23 -13.41 -10.57
C ILE A 29 1.40 -14.69 -10.50
N THR A 30 0.19 -14.69 -11.02
CA THR A 30 -0.72 -15.85 -11.06
C THR A 30 -1.09 -16.22 -12.50
N ALA A 31 -1.13 -17.52 -12.78
CA ALA A 31 -1.57 -18.11 -14.03
C ALA A 31 -3.10 -18.19 -14.16
N ARG A 32 -3.86 -17.77 -13.15
CA ARG A 32 -5.33 -17.86 -13.18
C ARG A 32 -5.91 -17.02 -14.33
N PRO A 33 -6.66 -17.62 -15.26
CA PRO A 33 -7.27 -16.89 -16.37
C PRO A 33 -8.22 -15.77 -15.91
N GLU A 34 -8.90 -15.97 -14.79
CA GLU A 34 -9.77 -14.98 -14.14
C GLU A 34 -8.98 -13.74 -13.72
N ALA A 35 -7.82 -13.97 -13.08
CA ALA A 35 -6.93 -12.89 -12.67
C ALA A 35 -6.40 -12.11 -13.87
N ALA A 36 -6.05 -12.78 -14.97
CA ALA A 36 -5.62 -12.10 -16.21
C ALA A 36 -6.71 -11.19 -16.79
N ARG A 37 -7.99 -11.58 -16.68
CA ARG A 37 -9.13 -10.74 -17.10
C ARG A 37 -9.38 -9.56 -16.15
N ALA A 38 -9.19 -9.75 -14.85
CA ALA A 38 -9.36 -8.70 -13.85
C ALA A 38 -8.22 -7.68 -13.86
N ALA A 39 -6.97 -8.17 -13.89
CA ALA A 39 -5.74 -7.40 -13.72
C ALA A 39 -5.20 -6.79 -15.04
N THR A 40 -6.09 -6.20 -15.83
CA THR A 40 -5.67 -5.43 -17.03
C THR A 40 -4.85 -4.21 -16.62
N HIS A 41 -4.00 -3.71 -17.51
CA HIS A 41 -3.25 -2.46 -17.28
C HIS A 41 -4.15 -1.28 -16.87
N ALA A 42 -5.35 -1.19 -17.46
CA ALA A 42 -6.32 -0.17 -17.10
C ALA A 42 -6.88 -0.37 -15.68
N ALA A 43 -7.11 -1.62 -15.25
CA ALA A 43 -7.51 -1.92 -13.88
C ALA A 43 -6.41 -1.58 -12.88
N LEU A 44 -5.17 -2.01 -13.13
CA LEU A 44 -4.03 -1.73 -12.24
C LEU A 44 -3.75 -0.23 -12.11
N ARG A 45 -3.96 0.54 -13.19
CA ARG A 45 -3.92 2.01 -13.11
C ARG A 45 -5.06 2.58 -12.24
N ARG A 46 -6.25 1.98 -12.27
CA ARG A 46 -7.37 2.38 -11.39
C ARG A 46 -7.07 2.07 -9.91
N GLU A 47 -6.33 1.00 -9.60
CA GLU A 47 -5.91 0.72 -8.21
C GLU A 47 -5.09 1.88 -7.63
N VAL A 48 -4.20 2.47 -8.41
CA VAL A 48 -3.45 3.67 -7.98
C VAL A 48 -4.37 4.87 -7.76
N ALA A 49 -5.45 5.01 -8.55
CA ALA A 49 -6.44 6.06 -8.35
C ALA A 49 -7.29 5.83 -7.10
N ILE A 50 -7.63 4.58 -6.77
CA ILE A 50 -8.30 4.17 -5.54
C ILE A 50 -7.42 4.51 -4.34
N LEU A 51 -6.17 4.03 -4.34
CA LEU A 51 -5.18 4.34 -3.29
C LEU A 51 -5.05 5.85 -3.06
N ASN A 52 -4.89 6.64 -4.11
CA ASN A 52 -4.77 8.10 -3.97
C ASN A 52 -6.04 8.79 -3.42
N ARG A 53 -7.21 8.18 -3.58
CA ARG A 53 -8.47 8.69 -3.03
C ARG A 53 -8.65 8.30 -1.56
N ARG A 54 -8.13 7.14 -1.17
CA ARG A 54 -8.44 6.49 0.11
C ARG A 54 -7.30 6.54 1.13
N PHE A 55 -6.06 6.72 0.68
CA PHE A 55 -4.89 6.79 1.56
C PHE A 55 -4.76 8.20 2.18
N VAL A 56 -5.72 8.52 3.03
CA VAL A 56 -5.97 9.85 3.59
C VAL A 56 -6.03 9.81 5.12
N ASP A 57 -5.81 10.96 5.76
CA ASP A 57 -6.06 11.13 7.18
C ASP A 57 -7.58 11.20 7.49
N ALA A 58 -7.92 11.33 8.77
CA ALA A 58 -9.30 11.44 9.25
C ALA A 58 -10.06 12.65 8.67
N GLU A 59 -9.37 13.66 8.18
CA GLU A 59 -9.95 14.84 7.53
C GLU A 59 -10.03 14.70 5.99
N GLY A 60 -9.64 13.55 5.44
CA GLY A 60 -9.64 13.28 4.01
C GLY A 60 -8.45 13.90 3.26
N ARG A 61 -7.41 14.36 3.97
CA ARG A 61 -6.21 14.92 3.34
C ARG A 61 -5.22 13.79 2.99
N PRO A 62 -4.55 13.86 1.83
CA PRO A 62 -3.59 12.84 1.42
C PRO A 62 -2.40 12.74 2.38
N VAL A 63 -2.04 11.52 2.77
CA VAL A 63 -0.87 11.28 3.63
C VAL A 63 0.40 11.06 2.80
N VAL A 64 0.26 10.31 1.70
CA VAL A 64 1.23 10.13 0.62
C VAL A 64 0.46 10.04 -0.70
N ARG A 65 1.16 10.16 -1.82
CA ARG A 65 0.62 9.95 -3.16
C ARG A 65 1.35 8.83 -3.87
N PHE A 66 0.65 8.23 -4.82
CA PHE A 66 1.15 7.13 -5.62
C PHE A 66 1.07 7.47 -7.10
N ARG A 67 2.09 7.10 -7.87
CA ARG A 67 2.13 7.27 -9.31
C ARG A 67 2.26 5.90 -9.96
N PHE A 68 1.35 5.58 -10.88
CA PHE A 68 1.46 4.37 -11.68
C PHE A 68 2.71 4.48 -12.55
N LYS A 69 3.68 3.59 -12.34
CA LYS A 69 4.91 3.55 -13.13
C LYS A 69 4.76 2.59 -14.29
N GLU A 70 4.57 1.30 -13.99
CA GLU A 70 4.37 0.26 -14.98
C GLU A 70 3.62 -0.94 -14.40
N ALA A 71 3.19 -1.84 -15.28
CA ALA A 71 2.63 -3.13 -14.91
C ALA A 71 3.19 -4.22 -15.85
N ARG A 72 3.32 -5.44 -15.32
CA ARG A 72 3.62 -6.65 -16.11
C ARG A 72 2.54 -7.70 -15.88
N VAL A 73 1.98 -8.23 -16.96
CA VAL A 73 1.03 -9.35 -16.87
C VAL A 73 1.77 -10.68 -16.73
N PHE A 74 1.06 -11.74 -16.34
CA PHE A 74 1.67 -13.03 -16.03
C PHE A 74 2.53 -13.59 -17.17
N ASP A 75 2.08 -13.46 -18.42
CA ASP A 75 2.85 -13.94 -19.59
C ASP A 75 4.22 -13.25 -19.74
N GLU A 76 4.38 -12.02 -19.25
CA GLU A 76 5.64 -11.29 -19.29
C GLU A 76 6.63 -11.73 -18.19
N VAL A 77 6.12 -12.29 -17.08
CA VAL A 77 6.90 -12.63 -15.88
C VAL A 77 7.02 -14.13 -15.63
N ARG A 78 6.18 -14.98 -16.23
CA ARG A 78 6.15 -16.44 -15.99
C ARG A 78 7.46 -17.16 -16.31
N GLY A 79 8.30 -16.57 -17.16
CA GLY A 79 9.63 -17.09 -17.50
C GLY A 79 10.76 -16.59 -16.59
N SER A 80 10.43 -15.78 -15.58
CA SER A 80 11.42 -15.26 -14.63
C SER A 80 11.98 -16.40 -13.76
N SER A 81 13.27 -16.31 -13.42
CA SER A 81 13.90 -17.20 -12.44
C SER A 81 13.57 -16.82 -10.99
N CYS A 82 12.86 -15.72 -10.77
CA CYS A 82 12.45 -15.31 -9.43
C CYS A 82 11.46 -16.31 -8.83
N ARG A 83 11.86 -17.01 -7.76
CA ARG A 83 10.98 -17.87 -6.95
C ARG A 83 9.69 -17.15 -6.54
N PHE A 84 9.75 -15.83 -6.36
CA PHE A 84 8.62 -14.99 -6.03
C PHE A 84 7.42 -15.15 -6.99
N VAL A 85 7.66 -15.36 -8.29
CA VAL A 85 6.59 -15.57 -9.28
C VAL A 85 5.85 -16.88 -9.00
N ALA A 86 6.57 -17.94 -8.65
CA ALA A 86 5.97 -19.25 -8.35
C ALA A 86 5.07 -19.23 -7.09
N LEU A 87 5.26 -18.25 -6.20
CA LEU A 87 4.44 -18.11 -5.00
C LEU A 87 3.02 -17.63 -5.32
N GLY A 88 2.79 -17.00 -6.47
CA GLY A 88 1.51 -16.37 -6.78
C GLY A 88 0.35 -17.34 -7.06
N ASP A 89 0.64 -18.61 -7.30
CA ASP A 89 -0.34 -19.71 -7.39
C ASP A 89 -0.13 -20.77 -6.30
N SER A 90 0.72 -20.49 -5.31
CA SER A 90 1.02 -21.42 -4.22
C SER A 90 -0.25 -21.69 -3.40
N ARG A 91 -0.44 -22.97 -3.03
CA ARG A 91 -1.47 -23.38 -2.07
C ARG A 91 -0.96 -23.49 -0.64
N GLU A 92 0.34 -23.32 -0.46
CA GLU A 92 0.94 -23.29 0.87
C GLU A 92 0.44 -22.06 1.64
N PRO A 93 0.26 -22.16 2.97
CA PRO A 93 -0.07 -21.02 3.80
C PRO A 93 0.92 -19.86 3.59
N TYR A 94 0.42 -18.63 3.70
CA TYR A 94 1.27 -17.45 3.58
C TYR A 94 2.34 -17.45 4.69
N ASP A 95 3.59 -17.49 4.26
CA ASP A 95 4.78 -17.33 5.11
C ASP A 95 5.40 -15.96 4.84
N SER A 96 5.20 -15.02 5.76
CA SER A 96 5.65 -13.65 5.56
C SER A 96 7.17 -13.53 5.37
N ASP A 97 7.96 -14.40 6.01
CA ASP A 97 9.41 -14.33 5.94
C ASP A 97 9.92 -15.00 4.67
N GLY A 98 9.37 -16.16 4.28
CA GLY A 98 9.68 -16.81 3.01
C GLY A 98 9.31 -15.95 1.79
N TRP A 99 8.19 -15.24 1.82
CA TRP A 99 7.83 -14.27 0.77
C TRP A 99 8.80 -13.08 0.74
N ALA A 100 9.19 -12.54 1.91
CA ALA A 100 10.16 -11.45 1.97
C ALA A 100 11.54 -11.88 1.46
N GLU A 101 12.00 -13.08 1.78
CA GLU A 101 13.24 -13.65 1.25
C GLU A 101 13.18 -13.77 -0.28
N ALA A 102 12.11 -14.39 -0.81
CA ALA A 102 11.93 -14.56 -2.24
C ALA A 102 11.84 -13.21 -2.99
N PHE A 103 11.20 -12.20 -2.39
CA PHE A 103 11.15 -10.83 -2.92
C PHE A 103 12.56 -10.23 -2.99
N ASN A 104 13.31 -10.31 -1.89
CA ASN A 104 14.64 -9.71 -1.79
C ASN A 104 15.67 -10.39 -2.69
N ALA A 105 15.54 -11.70 -2.92
CA ALA A 105 16.37 -12.47 -3.84
C ALA A 105 16.04 -12.23 -5.32
N CYS A 106 14.84 -11.70 -5.64
CA CYS A 106 14.43 -11.47 -7.01
C CYS A 106 15.18 -10.28 -7.63
N ALA A 107 15.91 -10.49 -8.73
CA ALA A 107 16.62 -9.43 -9.45
C ALA A 107 15.98 -9.08 -10.80
N ASP A 108 14.91 -9.78 -11.21
CA ASP A 108 14.23 -9.51 -12.48
C ASP A 108 13.42 -8.21 -12.39
N PRO A 109 13.77 -7.16 -13.18
CA PRO A 109 13.09 -5.88 -13.11
C PRO A 109 11.63 -5.94 -13.59
N LYS A 110 11.24 -6.99 -14.33
CA LYS A 110 9.83 -7.19 -14.69
C LYS A 110 9.00 -7.58 -13.46
N VAL A 111 9.61 -8.28 -12.50
CA VAL A 111 8.94 -8.77 -11.29
C VAL A 111 9.12 -7.78 -10.14
N ARG A 112 10.33 -7.23 -9.96
CA ARG A 112 10.64 -6.31 -8.87
C ARG A 112 11.40 -5.09 -9.36
N ASP A 113 10.79 -3.93 -9.20
CA ASP A 113 11.44 -2.64 -9.40
C ASP A 113 12.08 -2.16 -8.09
N PRO A 114 13.41 -2.00 -8.02
CA PRO A 114 14.10 -1.55 -6.80
C PRO A 114 13.85 -0.08 -6.45
N LYS A 115 13.23 0.71 -7.35
CA LYS A 115 12.96 2.15 -7.19
C LYS A 115 11.47 2.47 -7.05
N ALA A 116 10.62 1.46 -6.87
CA ALA A 116 9.19 1.61 -6.72
C ALA A 116 8.68 0.79 -5.52
N ILE A 117 7.47 1.11 -5.05
CA ILE A 117 6.70 0.21 -4.22
C ILE A 117 6.12 -0.86 -5.15
N ASN A 118 6.32 -2.14 -4.80
CA ASN A 118 5.93 -3.24 -5.67
C ASN A 118 4.57 -3.80 -5.25
N PHE A 119 3.64 -3.87 -6.20
CA PHE A 119 2.31 -4.44 -6.05
C PHE A 119 2.23 -5.74 -6.83
N TYR A 120 1.72 -6.78 -6.20
CA TYR A 120 1.60 -8.09 -6.80
C TYR A 120 0.15 -8.54 -6.79
N VAL A 121 -0.36 -8.87 -7.98
CA VAL A 121 -1.64 -9.55 -8.09
C VAL A 121 -1.38 -11.05 -8.08
N TYR A 122 -1.99 -11.74 -7.13
CA TYR A 122 -1.82 -13.18 -6.93
C TYR A 122 -3.16 -13.89 -6.73
N ALA A 123 -3.13 -15.21 -6.68
CA ALA A 123 -4.30 -16.04 -6.41
C ALA A 123 -4.22 -16.61 -5.00
N SER A 124 -5.15 -16.18 -4.17
CA SER A 124 -5.44 -16.74 -2.86
C SER A 124 -6.96 -16.94 -2.71
N ASP A 125 -7.43 -17.18 -1.49
CA ASP A 125 -8.85 -17.26 -1.16
C ASP A 125 -9.39 -15.91 -0.65
N GLY A 126 -9.00 -14.81 -1.32
CA GLY A 126 -9.44 -13.45 -1.01
C GLY A 126 -8.62 -12.72 0.06
N THR A 127 -7.45 -13.25 0.41
CA THR A 127 -6.53 -12.67 1.40
C THR A 127 -5.58 -11.68 0.72
N CYS A 128 -5.20 -10.61 1.43
CA CYS A 128 -4.23 -9.62 0.96
C CYS A 128 -3.16 -9.42 2.03
N HIS A 129 -1.98 -8.92 1.64
CA HIS A 129 -0.88 -8.69 2.57
C HIS A 129 -0.04 -7.47 2.21
N GLY A 130 0.26 -6.63 3.18
CA GLY A 130 1.29 -5.60 3.11
C GLY A 130 2.53 -5.97 3.93
N LYS A 131 3.72 -5.75 3.37
CA LYS A 131 4.97 -5.96 4.11
C LYS A 131 5.89 -4.76 3.94
N ARG A 132 6.33 -4.19 5.05
CA ARG A 132 7.31 -3.08 5.09
C ARG A 132 8.69 -3.48 4.53
N ASN A 133 9.09 -4.74 4.77
CA ASN A 133 10.31 -5.37 4.25
C ASN A 133 11.56 -4.46 4.29
N SER A 134 11.91 -3.97 5.49
CA SER A 134 13.12 -3.17 5.73
C SER A 134 13.28 -1.98 4.79
N GLY A 135 12.20 -1.24 4.55
CA GLY A 135 12.17 -0.04 3.70
C GLY A 135 12.04 -0.32 2.20
N ARG A 136 11.78 -1.58 1.80
CA ARG A 136 11.47 -1.99 0.44
C ARG A 136 10.09 -2.64 0.40
N PRO A 137 9.03 -1.85 0.63
CA PRO A 137 7.70 -2.39 0.82
C PRO A 137 7.18 -3.10 -0.42
N TYR A 138 6.37 -4.12 -0.19
CA TYR A 138 5.54 -4.71 -1.21
C TYR A 138 4.14 -4.99 -0.67
N VAL A 139 3.18 -5.09 -1.60
CA VAL A 139 1.79 -5.40 -1.33
C VAL A 139 1.35 -6.56 -2.22
N LEU A 140 0.66 -7.53 -1.65
CA LEU A 140 0.00 -8.65 -2.32
C LEU A 140 -1.51 -8.39 -2.27
N ILE A 141 -2.13 -8.28 -3.44
CA ILE A 141 -3.59 -8.14 -3.56
C ILE A 141 -4.12 -9.36 -4.29
N ASP A 142 -5.08 -10.05 -3.68
CA ASP A 142 -5.81 -11.10 -4.38
C ASP A 142 -6.58 -10.50 -5.56
N TRP A 143 -6.52 -11.17 -6.71
CA TRP A 143 -7.21 -10.72 -7.91
C TRP A 143 -8.73 -10.49 -7.72
N VAL A 144 -9.39 -11.22 -6.81
CA VAL A 144 -10.84 -11.03 -6.50
C VAL A 144 -11.12 -9.74 -5.75
N ARG A 145 -10.09 -9.15 -5.13
CA ARG A 145 -10.18 -7.94 -4.31
C ARG A 145 -9.88 -6.66 -5.10
N LEU A 146 -9.33 -6.80 -6.32
CA LEU A 146 -9.09 -5.67 -7.22
C LEU A 146 -10.36 -4.85 -7.46
N GLY A 147 -10.19 -3.55 -7.65
CA GLY A 147 -11.28 -2.61 -7.81
C GLY A 147 -11.98 -2.30 -6.50
N HIS A 148 -11.24 -2.30 -5.38
CA HIS A 148 -11.74 -1.97 -4.06
C HIS A 148 -12.87 -2.88 -3.58
N GLN A 149 -12.80 -4.16 -3.95
CA GLN A 149 -13.83 -5.13 -3.63
C GLN A 149 -13.61 -5.69 -2.23
N GLY A 150 -14.59 -5.45 -1.34
CA GLY A 150 -14.58 -5.90 0.05
C GLY A 150 -13.61 -5.11 0.94
N GLN A 151 -14.11 -4.49 2.02
CA GLN A 151 -13.33 -3.91 3.13
C GLN A 151 -11.97 -3.26 2.78
N SER A 152 -11.93 -2.40 1.77
CA SER A 152 -10.80 -1.48 1.53
C SER A 152 -9.40 -2.12 1.56
N PRO A 153 -9.11 -3.11 0.71
CA PRO A 153 -7.90 -3.92 0.84
C PRO A 153 -6.65 -3.12 0.49
N GLU A 154 -6.71 -2.23 -0.50
CA GLU A 154 -5.52 -1.56 -1.02
C GLU A 154 -4.87 -0.63 0.01
N GLU A 155 -5.65 0.27 0.63
CA GLU A 155 -5.14 1.18 1.64
C GLU A 155 -4.79 0.49 2.96
N HIS A 156 -5.48 -0.61 3.29
CA HIS A 156 -5.21 -1.40 4.50
C HIS A 156 -3.83 -2.07 4.40
N GLU A 157 -3.58 -2.80 3.31
CA GLU A 157 -2.29 -3.44 3.10
C GLU A 157 -1.17 -2.41 2.89
N MET A 158 -1.48 -1.29 2.24
CA MET A 158 -0.51 -0.20 2.18
C MET A 158 -0.19 0.34 3.57
N GLY A 159 -1.16 0.41 4.50
CA GLY A 159 -0.91 0.74 5.90
C GLY A 159 0.13 -0.19 6.54
N HIS A 160 0.00 -1.51 6.35
CA HIS A 160 1.02 -2.48 6.80
C HIS A 160 2.38 -2.30 6.11
N ALA A 161 2.39 -1.99 4.82
CA ALA A 161 3.61 -1.66 4.09
C ALA A 161 4.31 -0.41 4.65
N PHE A 162 3.54 0.54 5.21
CA PHE A 162 4.04 1.69 5.97
C PHE A 162 4.20 1.43 7.48
N GLY A 163 4.08 0.18 7.92
CA GLY A 163 4.41 -0.24 9.29
C GLY A 163 3.31 0.02 10.32
N LEU A 164 2.05 0.13 9.89
CA LEU A 164 0.92 0.14 10.82
C LEU A 164 0.50 -1.28 11.20
N ASP A 165 0.03 -1.43 12.42
CA ASP A 165 -0.59 -2.66 12.94
C ASP A 165 -2.12 -2.59 12.87
N HIS A 166 -2.76 -3.73 13.08
CA HIS A 166 -4.21 -3.83 13.19
C HIS A 166 -4.77 -3.02 14.36
N VAL A 167 -5.97 -2.47 14.15
CA VAL A 167 -6.79 -1.83 15.20
C VAL A 167 -8.02 -2.69 15.47
N CYS A 168 -8.27 -2.99 16.74
CA CYS A 168 -9.46 -3.74 17.14
C CYS A 168 -10.65 -2.80 17.33
N VAL A 169 -11.79 -3.11 16.69
CA VAL A 169 -13.04 -2.38 16.88
C VAL A 169 -14.13 -3.35 17.34
N PRO A 170 -14.32 -3.51 18.66
CA PRO A 170 -15.30 -4.44 19.20
C PRO A 170 -16.72 -4.14 18.71
N GLY A 171 -17.45 -5.19 18.32
CA GLY A 171 -18.82 -5.12 17.83
C GLY A 171 -18.98 -4.58 16.41
N ALA A 172 -17.89 -4.26 15.70
CA ALA A 172 -17.98 -3.74 14.33
C ALA A 172 -18.60 -4.78 13.38
N LYS A 173 -19.66 -4.39 12.68
CA LYS A 173 -20.29 -5.16 11.60
C LYS A 173 -19.78 -4.67 10.24
N MET A 174 -20.01 -5.43 9.17
CA MET A 174 -19.48 -5.12 7.82
C MET A 174 -19.85 -3.71 7.33
N GLU A 175 -21.00 -3.21 7.76
CA GLU A 175 -21.55 -1.89 7.44
C GLU A 175 -21.06 -0.76 8.37
N THR A 176 -20.36 -1.10 9.46
CA THR A 176 -19.86 -0.12 10.45
C THR A 176 -18.68 0.65 9.87
N SER A 177 -18.74 1.98 9.88
CA SER A 177 -17.56 2.80 9.58
C SER A 177 -16.46 2.58 10.61
N THR A 178 -15.25 2.33 10.12
CA THR A 178 -14.09 2.01 10.96
C THR A 178 -12.82 2.64 10.39
N ASN A 179 -11.78 2.72 11.22
CA ASN A 179 -10.44 3.08 10.80
C ASN A 179 -9.95 2.15 9.68
N ILE A 180 -9.11 2.66 8.77
CA ILE A 180 -8.55 1.86 7.67
C ILE A 180 -7.88 0.58 8.17
N MET A 181 -7.17 0.63 9.31
CA MET A 181 -6.46 -0.53 9.89
C MET A 181 -7.33 -1.44 10.75
N ALA A 182 -8.66 -1.24 10.78
CA ALA A 182 -9.55 -2.09 11.56
C ALA A 182 -9.53 -3.54 11.06
N SER A 183 -9.46 -4.51 11.96
CA SER A 183 -9.32 -5.94 11.57
C SER A 183 -10.26 -6.86 12.35
N SER A 184 -10.71 -7.92 11.67
CA SER A 184 -11.44 -9.03 12.28
C SER A 184 -10.54 -9.99 13.04
N GLU A 185 -9.23 -9.96 12.82
CA GLU A 185 -8.26 -10.84 13.50
C GLU A 185 -8.26 -10.68 15.01
N CYS A 186 -8.72 -9.54 15.51
CA CYS A 186 -8.94 -9.31 16.93
C CYS A 186 -10.04 -10.21 17.55
N GLY A 187 -10.82 -10.94 16.74
CA GLY A 187 -11.90 -11.82 17.20
C GLY A 187 -13.11 -11.10 17.80
N GLN A 188 -13.16 -9.77 17.72
CA GLN A 188 -14.15 -8.93 18.38
C GLN A 188 -15.12 -8.25 17.41
N GLY A 189 -14.99 -8.48 16.10
CA GLY A 189 -15.83 -7.88 15.07
C GLY A 189 -15.39 -8.28 13.67
N SER A 190 -16.05 -7.73 12.67
CA SER A 190 -15.76 -7.97 11.25
C SER A 190 -14.63 -7.10 10.68
N GLY A 191 -14.14 -6.10 11.42
CA GLY A 191 -13.24 -5.06 10.90
C GLY A 191 -13.97 -3.89 10.20
N GLY A 192 -15.27 -4.03 9.89
CA GLY A 192 -16.09 -2.94 9.35
C GLY A 192 -15.74 -2.52 7.92
N ARG A 193 -16.14 -1.31 7.54
CA ARG A 193 -15.97 -0.76 6.19
C ARG A 193 -14.56 -0.26 5.90
N ARG A 194 -13.77 0.10 6.93
CA ARG A 194 -12.42 0.67 6.81
C ARG A 194 -12.40 1.93 5.94
N ASP A 195 -13.20 2.93 6.31
CA ASP A 195 -13.48 4.12 5.49
C ASP A 195 -13.25 5.48 6.20
N LEU A 196 -12.79 5.49 7.46
CA LEU A 196 -12.60 6.72 8.24
C LEU A 196 -11.23 7.41 8.09
N GLY A 197 -10.33 6.92 7.24
CA GLY A 197 -8.97 7.45 7.13
C GLY A 197 -8.04 7.02 8.28
N PHE A 198 -6.80 7.49 8.23
CA PHE A 198 -5.77 7.25 9.25
C PHE A 198 -5.84 8.28 10.39
N THR A 199 -5.60 7.84 11.62
CA THR A 199 -5.49 8.74 12.78
C THR A 199 -4.20 9.57 12.72
N ALA A 200 -4.12 10.66 13.48
CA ALA A 200 -2.92 11.49 13.55
C ALA A 200 -1.65 10.69 13.96
N GLU A 201 -1.80 9.72 14.86
CA GLU A 201 -0.71 8.82 15.25
C GLU A 201 -0.25 7.94 14.09
N GLN A 202 -1.19 7.29 13.38
CA GLN A 202 -0.90 6.49 12.20
C GLN A 202 -0.23 7.33 11.10
N VAL A 203 -0.70 8.56 10.88
CA VAL A 203 -0.09 9.51 9.94
C VAL A 203 1.36 9.82 10.32
N GLY A 204 1.66 9.98 11.61
CA GLY A 204 3.02 10.16 12.11
C GLY A 204 3.94 9.00 11.73
N VAL A 205 3.49 7.77 11.97
CA VAL A 205 4.23 6.55 11.61
C VAL A 205 4.41 6.45 10.09
N ILE A 206 3.35 6.66 9.31
CA ILE A 206 3.42 6.64 7.84
C ILE A 206 4.46 7.64 7.33
N ARG A 207 4.46 8.88 7.83
CA ARG A 207 5.40 9.92 7.38
C ARG A 207 6.84 9.60 7.73
N GLU A 208 7.10 9.08 8.93
CA GLU A 208 8.43 8.61 9.32
C GLU A 208 8.91 7.49 8.37
N ARG A 209 8.08 6.48 8.14
CA ARG A 209 8.40 5.34 7.26
C ARG A 209 8.51 5.77 5.80
N ALA A 210 7.70 6.72 5.33
CA ALA A 210 7.83 7.31 4.01
C ALA A 210 9.22 7.90 3.79
N GLY A 211 9.75 8.63 4.76
CA GLY A 211 11.12 9.16 4.69
C GLY A 211 12.18 8.06 4.53
N GLN A 212 12.02 6.93 5.24
CA GLN A 212 12.92 5.79 5.17
C GLN A 212 12.83 5.05 3.83
N ILE A 213 11.59 4.81 3.35
CA ILE A 213 11.34 4.18 2.05
C ILE A 213 11.91 5.06 0.93
N ALA A 214 11.69 6.37 0.98
CA ALA A 214 12.16 7.28 -0.05
C ALA A 214 13.70 7.28 -0.17
N LYS A 215 14.42 7.30 0.96
CA LYS A 215 15.89 7.13 0.97
C LYS A 215 16.29 5.79 0.34
N ARG A 216 15.66 4.70 0.80
CA ARG A 216 15.97 3.35 0.34
C ARG A 216 15.76 3.15 -1.17
N LEU A 217 14.67 3.71 -1.73
CA LEU A 217 14.36 3.63 -3.16
C LEU A 217 15.26 4.54 -4.02
N ARG A 218 15.86 5.58 -3.44
CA ARG A 218 16.90 6.40 -4.09
C ARG A 218 18.30 5.78 -4.02
N GLY A 219 18.50 4.76 -3.18
CA GLY A 219 19.80 4.14 -2.94
C GLY A 219 20.66 4.90 -1.92
N GLU A 220 20.01 5.68 -1.04
CA GLU A 220 20.62 6.42 0.07
C GLU A 220 20.64 5.60 1.38
#